data_AF-A0A4Q4XLN9-F1
#
_entry.id   AF-A0A4Q4XLN9-F1
#
_cell.length_a   1.000
_cell.length_b   1.000
_cell.length_c   1.000
_cell.angle_alpha   90.00
_cell.angle_beta   90.00
_cell.angle_gamma   90.00
#
_symmetry.space_group_name_H-M   'P 1'
#
loop_
_entity.id
_entity.type
_entity.pdbx_description
1 polymer ?
#
loop_
_entity_poly.entity_id
_entity_poly.type
_entity_poly.pdbx_seq_one_letter_code
_entity_poly.pdbx_strand_id
1 'polypeptide(L)'
;MEYVKFNDTCGLHVHVGRRTQGFPLRALQKLGSLLFLGGEEVIDQLHPPHRINDVYFESLRSSSRLVLMTPIFEAFLSNIEPDGWLEHCCLDSFLGLDDRVKLWVTLLWKTRTVDEFCFLISDDSNYRLAYSFKGLESTPLYGFEPRKTIEFRQAEGDLTDQQFVLGWIDVVSRLTAWAVDVEEHDFEAVVKEVVGSVLAREDAGIMVQKLLRSIGVSDQVISIVVNRARRMATLKAGTT
;
A
#
# COMPACT_ATOMS: atom_id res chain seq x y z
N MET A 1 -27.73 17.58 -23.55
CA MET A 1 -26.78 16.46 -23.41
C MET A 1 -26.02 16.73 -22.12
N GLU A 2 -26.28 15.95 -21.09
CA GLU A 2 -25.49 16.02 -19.86
C GLU A 2 -24.22 15.19 -20.08
N TYR A 3 -23.06 15.76 -19.78
CA TYR A 3 -21.78 15.03 -19.79
C TYR A 3 -21.12 15.17 -18.43
N VAL A 4 -20.57 14.06 -17.93
CA VAL A 4 -19.75 14.05 -16.72
C VAL A 4 -18.33 14.44 -17.14
N LYS A 5 -17.78 15.48 -16.51
CA LYS A 5 -16.41 15.93 -16.74
C LYS A 5 -15.53 15.48 -15.56
N PHE A 6 -14.51 14.69 -15.86
CA PHE A 6 -13.44 14.37 -14.92
C PHE A 6 -12.32 15.40 -15.04
N ASN A 7 -11.65 15.69 -13.93
CA ASN A 7 -10.46 16.53 -13.85
C ASN A 7 -9.42 15.85 -12.94
N ASP A 8 -8.24 16.43 -12.82
CA ASP A 8 -7.11 15.84 -12.07
C ASP A 8 -7.38 15.70 -10.56
N THR A 9 -8.41 16.39 -10.04
CA THR A 9 -8.88 16.23 -8.65
C THR A 9 -9.84 15.05 -8.46
N CYS A 10 -10.39 14.48 -9.53
CA CYS A 10 -11.26 13.31 -9.45
C CYS A 10 -10.42 12.06 -9.15
N GLY A 11 -10.74 11.36 -8.07
CA GLY A 11 -10.10 10.10 -7.68
C GLY A 11 -11.11 8.98 -7.51
N LEU A 12 -10.72 7.75 -7.87
CA LEU A 12 -11.45 6.54 -7.54
C LEU A 12 -10.95 6.01 -6.20
N HIS A 13 -11.83 6.01 -5.20
CA HIS A 13 -11.52 5.47 -3.88
C HIS A 13 -12.15 4.08 -3.73
N VAL A 14 -11.32 3.09 -3.41
CA VAL A 14 -11.78 1.71 -3.19
C VAL A 14 -11.70 1.38 -1.72
N HIS A 15 -12.83 1.03 -1.11
CA HIS A 15 -12.89 0.56 0.26
C HIS A 15 -12.96 -0.96 0.28
N VAL A 16 -11.96 -1.62 0.82
CA VAL A 16 -11.89 -3.08 0.92
C VAL A 16 -12.06 -3.52 2.35
N GLY A 17 -13.02 -4.43 2.61
CA GLY A 17 -13.31 -4.94 3.95
C GLY A 17 -13.73 -6.40 3.94
N ARG A 18 -13.66 -7.03 5.12
CA ARG A 18 -14.01 -8.45 5.33
C ARG A 18 -15.34 -8.56 6.04
N ARG A 19 -16.41 -8.12 5.37
CA ARG A 19 -17.74 -7.95 5.97
C ARG A 19 -17.63 -7.13 7.27
N THR A 20 -18.05 -7.68 8.40
CA THR A 20 -18.01 -7.04 9.72
C THR A 20 -16.82 -7.46 10.59
N GLN A 21 -15.88 -8.28 10.07
CA GLN A 21 -14.80 -8.87 10.86
C GLN A 21 -13.60 -7.93 11.07
N GLY A 22 -13.41 -6.96 10.18
CA GLY A 22 -12.16 -6.19 10.12
C GLY A 22 -10.97 -7.07 9.72
N PHE A 23 -9.77 -6.61 10.06
CA PHE A 23 -8.51 -7.28 9.73
C PHE A 23 -7.74 -7.63 10.99
N PRO A 24 -7.16 -8.84 11.08
CA PRO A 24 -6.26 -9.17 12.18
C PRO A 24 -4.99 -8.32 12.08
N LEU A 25 -4.41 -7.95 13.22
CA LEU A 25 -3.19 -7.13 13.28
C LEU A 25 -2.07 -7.69 12.40
N ARG A 26 -1.84 -9.01 12.41
CA ARG A 26 -0.83 -9.65 11.58
C ARG A 26 -1.03 -9.40 10.08
N ALA A 27 -2.26 -9.40 9.59
CA ALA A 27 -2.54 -9.09 8.19
C ALA A 27 -2.19 -7.64 7.86
N LEU A 28 -2.46 -6.73 8.79
CA LEU A 28 -2.10 -5.33 8.64
C LEU A 28 -0.58 -5.12 8.65
N GLN A 29 0.14 -5.79 9.56
CA GLN A 29 1.61 -5.78 9.61
C GLN A 29 2.23 -6.32 8.33
N LYS A 30 1.71 -7.43 7.79
CA LYS A 30 2.12 -7.97 6.47
C LYS A 30 1.91 -6.95 5.34
N LEU A 31 0.71 -6.37 5.24
CA LEU A 31 0.39 -5.38 4.20
C LEU A 31 1.25 -4.12 4.33
N GLY A 32 1.32 -3.55 5.53
CA GLY A 32 2.12 -2.37 5.82
C GLY A 32 3.59 -2.60 5.49
N SER A 33 4.15 -3.76 5.88
CA SER A 33 5.53 -4.13 5.53
C SER A 33 5.75 -4.18 4.03
N LEU A 34 4.87 -4.85 3.27
CA LEU A 34 5.01 -4.92 1.82
C LEU A 34 4.99 -3.52 1.19
N LEU A 35 4.05 -2.66 1.59
CA LEU A 35 3.96 -1.27 1.10
C LEU A 35 5.24 -0.49 1.41
N PHE A 36 5.70 -0.56 2.68
CA PHE A 36 6.93 0.08 3.14
C PHE A 36 8.20 -0.53 2.57
N LEU A 37 8.20 -1.75 2.00
CA LEU A 37 9.38 -2.40 1.44
C LEU A 37 9.54 -2.19 -0.07
N GLY A 38 8.48 -1.76 -0.75
CA GLY A 38 8.54 -1.42 -2.18
C GLY A 38 7.22 -1.61 -2.89
N GLY A 39 6.23 -2.23 -2.24
CA GLY A 39 4.90 -2.43 -2.80
C GLY A 39 4.23 -1.12 -3.23
N GLU A 40 4.37 -0.04 -2.45
CA GLU A 40 3.84 1.27 -2.85
C GLU A 40 4.53 1.81 -4.11
N GLU A 41 5.85 1.65 -4.22
CA GLU A 41 6.64 2.09 -5.38
C GLU A 41 6.29 1.30 -6.66
N VAL A 42 5.94 0.01 -6.52
CA VAL A 42 5.40 -0.81 -7.61
C VAL A 42 3.98 -0.37 -7.98
N ILE A 43 3.12 -0.10 -7.00
CA ILE A 43 1.75 0.38 -7.22
C ILE A 43 1.74 1.76 -7.89
N ASP A 44 2.66 2.65 -7.53
CA ASP A 44 2.81 3.97 -8.15
C ASP A 44 3.08 3.88 -9.66
N GLN A 45 3.60 2.76 -10.16
CA GLN A 45 3.74 2.53 -11.61
C GLN A 45 2.40 2.50 -12.35
N LEU A 46 1.29 2.24 -11.65
CA LEU A 46 -0.05 2.16 -12.22
C LEU A 46 -0.72 3.53 -12.38
N HIS A 47 -0.18 4.56 -11.75
CA HIS A 47 -0.82 5.86 -11.63
C HIS A 47 -0.11 6.93 -12.47
N PRO A 48 -0.86 7.88 -13.04
CA PRO A 48 -0.26 9.03 -13.72
C PRO A 48 0.47 9.93 -12.71
N PRO A 49 1.42 10.79 -13.16
CA PRO A 49 2.21 11.63 -12.27
C PRO A 49 1.40 12.45 -11.26
N HIS A 50 0.26 13.02 -11.69
CA HIS A 50 -0.61 13.86 -10.85
C HIS A 50 -1.42 13.05 -9.79
N ARG A 51 -1.30 11.72 -9.79
CA ARG A 51 -1.94 10.81 -8.83
C ARG A 51 -0.94 10.07 -7.93
N ILE A 52 0.29 10.57 -7.86
CA ILE A 52 1.34 10.03 -7.02
C ILE A 52 1.80 11.11 -6.05
N ASN A 53 1.74 10.80 -4.74
CA ASN A 53 2.28 11.62 -3.67
C ASN A 53 1.86 13.11 -3.71
N ASP A 54 0.56 13.36 -3.66
CA ASP A 54 -0.03 14.70 -3.54
C ASP A 54 -0.76 14.84 -2.19
N VAL A 55 -1.04 16.07 -1.74
CA VAL A 55 -1.66 16.37 -0.43
C VAL A 55 -2.96 15.59 -0.15
N TYR A 56 -3.67 15.15 -1.19
CA TYR A 56 -4.90 14.35 -1.06
C TYR A 56 -4.69 12.82 -1.03
N PHE A 57 -3.47 12.33 -1.26
CA PHE A 57 -3.10 10.91 -1.29
C PHE A 57 -1.57 10.73 -1.17
N GLU A 58 -0.97 11.27 -0.12
CA GLU A 58 0.47 11.20 0.13
C GLU A 58 0.97 9.78 0.39
N SER A 59 2.23 9.54 0.05
CA SER A 59 2.90 8.26 0.27
C SER A 59 3.00 7.94 1.77
N LEU A 60 2.84 6.66 2.12
CA LEU A 60 3.10 6.17 3.47
C LEU A 60 4.54 6.44 3.91
N ARG A 61 5.48 6.30 2.97
CA ARG A 61 6.93 6.46 3.21
C ARG A 61 7.38 7.92 3.32
N SER A 62 6.56 8.89 2.92
CA SER A 62 6.87 10.31 3.09
C SER A 62 6.17 10.94 4.28
N SER A 63 4.92 10.54 4.53
CA SER A 63 4.01 11.40 5.29
C SER A 63 3.18 10.67 6.34
N SER A 64 3.35 9.34 6.53
CA SER A 64 2.70 8.69 7.67
C SER A 64 3.23 9.23 9.00
N ARG A 65 2.42 9.16 10.07
CA ARG A 65 2.90 9.51 11.43
C ARG A 65 4.18 8.78 11.78
N LEU A 66 4.29 7.49 11.43
CA LEU A 66 5.47 6.66 11.66
C LEU A 66 6.73 7.33 11.10
N VAL A 67 6.66 7.84 9.87
CA VAL A 67 7.77 8.55 9.22
C VAL A 67 8.03 9.88 9.93
N LEU A 68 7.01 10.73 10.08
CA LEU A 68 7.16 12.09 10.60
C LEU A 68 7.56 12.15 12.09
N MET A 69 7.22 11.12 12.86
CA MET A 69 7.45 11.04 14.31
C MET A 69 8.35 9.86 14.68
N THR A 70 9.20 9.39 13.75
CA THR A 70 10.08 8.22 13.94
C THR A 70 10.78 8.21 15.31
N PRO A 71 11.45 9.29 15.77
CA PRO A 71 12.17 9.27 17.04
C PRO A 71 11.27 9.05 18.26
N ILE A 72 10.02 9.51 18.20
CA ILE A 72 9.03 9.34 19.27
C ILE A 72 8.60 7.87 19.34
N PHE A 73 8.32 7.25 18.18
CA PHE A 73 7.89 5.85 18.14
C PHE A 73 9.02 4.88 18.46
N GLU A 74 10.25 5.18 18.05
CA GLU A 74 11.42 4.39 18.44
C GLU A 74 11.60 4.38 19.97
N ALA A 75 11.49 5.54 20.62
CA ALA A 75 11.54 5.62 22.08
C ALA A 75 10.33 4.90 22.74
N PHE A 76 9.12 5.12 22.22
CA PHE A 76 7.88 4.53 22.75
C PHE A 76 7.87 3.00 22.67
N LEU A 77 8.38 2.43 21.57
CA LEU A 77 8.41 0.99 21.31
C LEU A 77 9.76 0.35 21.64
N SER A 78 10.66 1.06 22.32
CA SER A 78 12.03 0.60 22.61
C SER A 78 12.07 -0.73 23.36
N ASN A 79 11.17 -0.93 24.33
CA ASN A 79 11.10 -2.14 25.17
C ASN A 79 10.20 -3.24 24.61
N ILE A 80 9.65 -3.05 23.40
CA ILE A 80 8.81 -4.06 22.75
C ILE A 80 9.65 -4.80 21.73
N GLU A 81 9.74 -6.12 21.89
CA GLU A 81 10.30 -7.00 20.88
C GLU A 81 9.34 -7.11 19.69
N PRO A 82 9.84 -7.06 18.45
CA PRO A 82 9.00 -7.28 17.28
C PRO A 82 8.47 -8.71 17.26
N ASP A 83 7.32 -8.92 16.63
CA ASP A 83 6.82 -10.27 16.34
C ASP A 83 7.84 -11.04 15.47
N GLY A 84 7.98 -12.34 15.71
CA GLY A 84 8.94 -13.20 14.99
C GLY A 84 8.75 -13.18 13.47
N TRP A 85 7.52 -12.90 13.01
CA TRP A 85 7.22 -12.72 11.58
C TRP A 85 8.07 -11.65 10.87
N LEU A 86 8.68 -10.72 11.61
CA LEU A 86 9.62 -9.75 11.06
C LEU A 86 10.78 -10.42 10.29
N GLU A 87 11.20 -11.62 10.69
CA GLU A 87 12.31 -12.33 10.02
C GLU A 87 12.03 -12.60 8.54
N HIS A 88 10.76 -12.84 8.19
CA HIS A 88 10.31 -13.06 6.81
C HIS A 88 10.27 -11.77 5.97
N CYS A 89 10.45 -10.60 6.59
CA CYS A 89 10.69 -9.35 5.83
C CYS A 89 12.11 -9.29 5.25
N CYS A 90 13.03 -10.19 5.63
CA CYS A 90 14.37 -10.31 5.05
C CYS A 90 15.18 -9.01 5.03
N LEU A 91 15.00 -8.13 6.03
CA LEU A 91 15.56 -6.77 6.03
C LEU A 91 17.08 -6.73 5.82
N ASP A 92 17.81 -7.70 6.38
CA ASP A 92 19.27 -7.80 6.29
C ASP A 92 19.77 -8.44 4.99
N SER A 93 18.87 -9.08 4.21
CA SER A 93 19.24 -9.72 2.94
C SER A 93 19.37 -8.71 1.79
N PHE A 94 18.82 -7.50 1.94
CA PHE A 94 18.76 -6.51 0.87
C PHE A 94 19.89 -5.48 0.97
N LEU A 95 20.99 -5.77 0.27
CA LEU A 95 22.13 -4.86 0.10
C LEU A 95 21.71 -3.65 -0.76
N GLY A 96 21.17 -2.61 -0.11
CA GLY A 96 20.70 -1.38 -0.78
C GLY A 96 19.37 -0.84 -0.24
N LEU A 97 18.71 -1.58 0.67
CA LEU A 97 17.51 -1.08 1.36
C LEU A 97 17.89 -0.01 2.39
N ASP A 98 17.24 1.17 2.34
CA ASP A 98 17.44 2.29 3.27
C ASP A 98 17.20 1.82 4.72
N ASP A 99 18.14 2.12 5.63
CA ASP A 99 18.05 1.71 7.04
C ASP A 99 16.85 2.33 7.75
N ARG A 100 16.35 3.50 7.31
CA ARG A 100 15.10 4.08 7.83
C ARG A 100 13.90 3.23 7.45
N VAL A 101 13.88 2.65 6.26
CA VAL A 101 12.81 1.73 5.84
C VAL A 101 12.83 0.47 6.71
N LYS A 102 14.02 -0.09 6.97
CA LYS A 102 14.17 -1.23 7.89
C LYS A 102 13.65 -0.89 9.29
N LEU A 103 13.98 0.29 9.81
CA LEU A 103 13.49 0.77 11.10
C LEU A 103 11.97 0.90 11.10
N TRP A 104 11.36 1.53 10.09
CA TRP A 104 9.90 1.69 10.01
C TRP A 104 9.18 0.34 9.98
N VAL A 105 9.64 -0.61 9.16
CA VAL A 105 9.08 -1.97 9.12
C VAL A 105 9.21 -2.64 10.48
N THR A 106 10.38 -2.54 11.13
CA THR A 106 10.60 -3.06 12.48
C THR A 106 9.59 -2.47 13.48
N LEU A 107 9.35 -1.15 13.44
CA LEU A 107 8.38 -0.49 14.32
C LEU A 107 6.93 -0.96 14.07
N LEU A 108 6.55 -1.24 12.82
CA LEU A 108 5.24 -1.84 12.52
C LEU A 108 5.08 -3.21 13.22
N TRP A 109 6.12 -4.04 13.18
CA TRP A 109 6.11 -5.36 13.82
C TRP A 109 6.20 -5.33 15.35
N LYS A 110 6.50 -4.17 15.94
CA LYS A 110 6.43 -3.95 17.39
C LYS A 110 5.04 -3.57 17.90
N THR A 111 4.09 -3.25 17.02
CA THR A 111 2.71 -2.96 17.43
C THR A 111 2.02 -4.19 18.00
N ARG A 112 1.16 -3.99 19.02
CA ARG A 112 0.45 -5.06 19.74
C ARG A 112 -1.05 -5.04 19.51
N THR A 113 -1.59 -3.93 19.01
CA THR A 113 -3.02 -3.77 18.71
C THR A 113 -3.25 -3.17 17.32
N VAL A 114 -4.45 -3.40 16.76
CA VAL A 114 -4.88 -2.78 15.50
C VAL A 114 -4.89 -1.26 15.61
N ASP A 115 -5.29 -0.71 16.76
CA ASP A 115 -5.32 0.74 16.99
C ASP A 115 -3.92 1.35 16.99
N GLU A 116 -2.94 0.71 17.65
CA GLU A 116 -1.54 1.14 17.59
C GLU A 116 -1.00 1.13 16.17
N PHE A 117 -1.25 0.06 15.42
CA PHE A 117 -0.84 -0.04 14.03
C PHE A 117 -1.47 1.07 13.17
N CYS A 118 -2.79 1.24 13.26
CA CYS A 118 -3.51 2.28 12.51
C CYS A 118 -3.00 3.68 12.88
N PHE A 119 -2.72 3.93 14.16
CA PHE A 119 -2.16 5.19 14.62
C PHE A 119 -0.80 5.48 13.97
N LEU A 120 0.12 4.50 13.94
CA LEU A 120 1.44 4.65 13.32
C LEU A 120 1.34 5.01 11.83
N ILE A 121 0.43 4.39 11.08
CA ILE A 121 0.32 4.62 9.63
C ILE A 121 -0.82 5.56 9.23
N SER A 122 -1.29 6.38 10.16
CA SER A 122 -2.36 7.35 9.90
C SER A 122 -1.85 8.66 9.30
N ASP A 123 -2.78 9.38 8.67
CA ASP A 123 -2.60 10.75 8.20
C ASP A 123 -2.79 11.77 9.34
N ASP A 124 -2.47 13.04 9.06
CA ASP A 124 -2.81 14.18 9.92
C ASP A 124 -4.07 14.92 9.38
N SER A 125 -4.48 15.98 10.06
CA SER A 125 -5.53 16.91 9.64
C SER A 125 -5.22 17.69 8.35
N ASN A 126 -3.94 17.85 8.01
CA ASN A 126 -3.50 18.71 6.90
C ASN A 126 -3.36 18.01 5.55
N TYR A 127 -3.30 16.68 5.52
CA TYR A 127 -3.11 15.88 4.31
C TYR A 127 -3.83 14.54 4.45
N ARG A 128 -3.90 13.80 3.35
CA ARG A 128 -4.51 12.47 3.30
C ARG A 128 -3.51 11.50 2.73
N LEU A 129 -3.36 10.33 3.34
CA LEU A 129 -2.51 9.28 2.78
C LEU A 129 -3.21 8.53 1.65
N ALA A 130 -2.42 7.97 0.73
CA ALA A 130 -2.83 7.07 -0.34
C ALA A 130 -3.60 5.85 0.17
N TYR A 131 -3.30 5.41 1.39
CA TYR A 131 -3.91 4.27 2.07
C TYR A 131 -4.46 4.73 3.42
N SER A 132 -5.76 4.60 3.65
CA SER A 132 -6.38 4.97 4.92
C SER A 132 -6.84 3.75 5.69
N PHE A 133 -6.31 3.62 6.91
CA PHE A 133 -6.65 2.55 7.86
C PHE A 133 -7.61 3.02 8.94
N LYS A 134 -8.02 4.30 8.93
CA LYS A 134 -8.95 4.91 9.90
C LYS A 134 -10.28 4.16 10.04
N GLY A 135 -10.71 3.47 8.98
CA GLY A 135 -11.91 2.64 9.01
C GLY A 135 -11.82 1.42 9.95
N LEU A 136 -10.63 1.10 10.46
CA LEU A 136 -10.35 -0.06 11.32
C LEU A 136 -10.22 0.30 12.80
N GLU A 137 -10.10 1.58 13.14
CA GLU A 137 -9.95 2.02 14.53
C GLU A 137 -11.18 1.65 15.37
N SER A 138 -10.95 1.20 16.60
CA SER A 138 -12.01 0.74 17.50
C SER A 138 -12.92 1.87 17.97
N THR A 139 -12.44 3.12 17.93
CA THR A 139 -13.19 4.28 18.41
C THR A 139 -14.12 4.81 17.31
N PRO A 140 -15.45 4.80 17.51
CA PRO A 140 -16.39 5.29 16.51
C PRO A 140 -16.25 6.80 16.33
N LEU A 141 -15.88 7.24 15.12
CA LEU A 141 -15.97 8.63 14.71
C LEU A 141 -17.46 9.03 14.66
N TYR A 142 -17.85 10.00 15.49
CA TYR A 142 -19.19 10.59 15.51
C TYR A 142 -20.34 9.59 15.79
N GLY A 143 -20.08 8.50 16.51
CA GLY A 143 -21.10 7.53 16.92
C GLY A 143 -21.57 6.57 15.82
N PHE A 144 -20.91 6.56 14.65
CA PHE A 144 -21.14 5.55 13.63
C PHE A 144 -20.20 4.35 13.83
N GLU A 145 -20.71 3.13 13.60
CA GLU A 145 -19.86 1.95 13.60
C GLU A 145 -18.74 2.11 12.55
N PRO A 146 -17.49 1.75 12.88
CA PRO A 146 -16.39 1.76 11.93
C PRO A 146 -16.73 0.91 10.71
N ARG A 147 -16.40 1.40 9.50
CA ARG A 147 -16.65 0.67 8.24
C ARG A 147 -15.91 -0.66 8.18
N LYS A 148 -14.83 -0.84 8.95
CA LYS A 148 -13.94 -2.01 8.96
C LYS A 148 -13.30 -2.27 7.59
N THR A 149 -12.95 -1.18 6.90
CA THR A 149 -12.33 -1.19 5.56
C THR A 149 -11.00 -0.45 5.54
N ILE A 150 -10.12 -0.87 4.63
CA ILE A 150 -8.95 -0.11 4.17
C ILE A 150 -9.39 0.67 2.93
N GLU A 151 -9.07 1.96 2.86
CA GLU A 151 -9.37 2.83 1.72
C GLU A 151 -8.12 3.08 0.88
N PHE A 152 -8.20 2.80 -0.42
CA PHE A 152 -7.14 3.06 -1.41
C PHE A 152 -7.53 4.27 -2.27
N ARG A 153 -6.68 5.29 -2.34
CA ARG A 153 -7.00 6.62 -2.90
C ARG A 153 -6.19 7.02 -4.14
N GLN A 154 -5.21 6.23 -4.58
CA GLN A 154 -4.30 6.66 -5.66
C GLN A 154 -4.94 6.65 -7.05
N ALA A 155 -5.94 5.81 -7.34
CA ALA A 155 -6.48 5.71 -8.68
C ALA A 155 -7.16 7.01 -9.16
N GLU A 156 -6.91 7.37 -10.42
CA GLU A 156 -7.63 8.46 -11.08
C GLU A 156 -9.12 8.13 -11.21
N GLY A 157 -9.97 9.16 -11.17
CA GLY A 157 -11.41 9.03 -11.31
C GLY A 157 -11.91 8.92 -12.75
N ASP A 158 -11.01 8.84 -13.74
CA ASP A 158 -11.38 8.74 -15.15
C ASP A 158 -11.95 7.36 -15.47
N LEU A 159 -13.24 7.32 -15.81
CA LEU A 159 -13.97 6.10 -16.16
C LEU A 159 -13.84 5.70 -17.64
N THR A 160 -13.04 6.41 -18.45
CA THR A 160 -12.80 6.02 -19.85
C THR A 160 -11.96 4.75 -19.96
N ASP A 161 -11.01 4.52 -19.04
CA ASP A 161 -10.24 3.27 -18.91
C ASP A 161 -10.96 2.30 -17.97
N GLN A 162 -12.14 1.82 -18.38
CA GLN A 162 -12.97 0.90 -17.58
C GLN A 162 -12.23 -0.40 -17.22
N GLN A 163 -11.34 -0.87 -18.10
CA GLN A 163 -10.54 -2.07 -17.86
C GLN A 163 -9.58 -1.86 -16.69
N PHE A 164 -8.93 -0.70 -16.62
CA PHE A 164 -8.12 -0.35 -15.45
C PHE A 164 -8.97 -0.21 -14.19
N VAL A 165 -10.13 0.45 -14.24
CA VAL A 165 -10.99 0.63 -13.06
C VAL A 165 -11.34 -0.73 -12.43
N LEU A 166 -11.80 -1.67 -13.24
CA LEU A 166 -12.14 -3.03 -12.77
C LEU A 166 -10.89 -3.80 -12.33
N GLY A 167 -9.79 -3.67 -13.08
CA GLY A 167 -8.51 -4.29 -12.72
C GLY A 167 -7.97 -3.78 -11.39
N TRP A 168 -8.06 -2.47 -11.12
CA TRP A 168 -7.61 -1.85 -9.89
C TRP A 168 -8.41 -2.35 -8.69
N ILE A 169 -9.73 -2.46 -8.82
CA ILE A 169 -10.60 -3.03 -7.78
C ILE A 169 -10.18 -4.47 -7.46
N ASP A 170 -9.92 -5.31 -8.47
CA ASP A 170 -9.43 -6.68 -8.27
C ASP A 170 -8.05 -6.70 -7.59
N VAL A 171 -7.12 -5.84 -8.04
CA VAL A 171 -5.76 -5.73 -7.47
C VAL A 171 -5.80 -5.39 -5.98
N VAL A 172 -6.49 -4.32 -5.57
CA VAL A 172 -6.52 -3.94 -4.14
C VAL A 172 -7.30 -4.93 -3.30
N SER A 173 -8.33 -5.57 -3.88
CA SER A 173 -9.05 -6.65 -3.19
C SER A 173 -8.14 -7.85 -2.91
N ARG A 174 -7.40 -8.30 -3.93
CA ARG A 174 -6.44 -9.41 -3.80
C ARG A 174 -5.25 -9.08 -2.93
N LEU A 175 -4.76 -7.85 -2.97
CA LEU A 175 -3.68 -7.40 -2.08
C LEU A 175 -4.07 -7.54 -0.60
N THR A 176 -5.30 -7.14 -0.25
CA THR A 176 -5.78 -7.31 1.13
C THR A 176 -6.10 -8.77 1.48
N ALA A 177 -6.62 -9.56 0.53
CA ALA A 177 -6.88 -10.99 0.74
C ALA A 177 -5.57 -11.75 0.94
N TRP A 178 -4.58 -11.52 0.08
CA TRP A 178 -3.21 -12.02 0.22
C TRP A 178 -2.64 -11.70 1.60
N ALA A 179 -2.73 -10.45 2.06
CA ALA A 179 -2.20 -10.08 3.36
C ALA A 179 -2.86 -10.86 4.52
N VAL A 180 -4.12 -11.27 4.37
CA VAL A 180 -4.82 -12.11 5.36
C VAL A 180 -4.34 -13.55 5.28
N ASP A 181 -4.33 -14.13 4.09
CA ASP A 181 -4.23 -15.57 3.87
C ASP A 181 -2.79 -16.07 3.66
N VAL A 182 -1.84 -15.19 3.36
CA VAL A 182 -0.45 -15.58 3.05
C VAL A 182 0.25 -16.20 4.26
N GLU A 183 0.91 -17.32 4.03
CA GLU A 183 1.76 -18.04 4.98
C GLU A 183 3.21 -17.53 4.95
N GLU A 184 4.00 -17.91 5.96
CA GLU A 184 5.36 -17.39 6.19
C GLU A 184 6.28 -17.50 4.96
N HIS A 185 6.36 -18.69 4.36
CA HIS A 185 7.22 -18.95 3.19
C HIS A 185 6.81 -18.12 1.97
N ASP A 186 5.51 -18.05 1.69
CA ASP A 186 4.99 -17.31 0.55
C ASP A 186 5.15 -15.80 0.76
N PHE A 187 4.95 -15.31 1.99
CA PHE A 187 5.18 -13.91 2.34
C PHE A 187 6.63 -13.50 2.09
N GLU A 188 7.58 -14.31 2.54
CA GLU A 188 9.01 -14.09 2.31
C GLU A 188 9.34 -14.04 0.81
N ALA A 189 8.78 -14.96 0.03
CA ALA A 189 8.96 -15.01 -1.42
C ALA A 189 8.44 -13.72 -2.09
N VAL A 190 7.23 -13.26 -1.73
CA VAL A 190 6.66 -12.01 -2.27
C VAL A 190 7.55 -10.81 -1.91
N VAL A 191 8.01 -10.72 -0.66
CA VAL A 191 8.88 -9.63 -0.21
C VAL A 191 10.19 -9.62 -1.01
N LYS A 192 10.86 -10.77 -1.16
CA LYS A 192 12.09 -10.87 -1.97
C LYS A 192 11.87 -10.47 -3.41
N GLU A 193 10.77 -10.90 -4.01
CA GLU A 193 10.46 -10.60 -5.40
C GLU A 193 10.20 -9.11 -5.63
N VAL A 194 9.37 -8.49 -4.77
CA VAL A 194 9.02 -7.07 -4.86
C VAL A 194 10.24 -6.19 -4.57
N VAL A 195 10.90 -6.39 -3.43
CA VAL A 195 12.08 -5.58 -3.05
C VAL A 195 13.21 -5.75 -4.07
N GLY A 196 13.46 -6.98 -4.50
CA GLY A 196 14.47 -7.27 -5.53
C GLY A 196 14.20 -6.54 -6.84
N SER A 197 12.94 -6.51 -7.30
CA SER A 197 12.56 -5.82 -8.54
C SER A 197 12.76 -4.30 -8.46
N VAL A 198 12.44 -3.71 -7.30
CA VAL A 198 12.62 -2.27 -7.04
C VAL A 198 14.10 -1.92 -6.97
N LEU A 199 14.90 -2.67 -6.20
CA LEU A 199 16.34 -2.42 -6.07
C LEU A 199 17.09 -2.61 -7.39
N ALA A 200 16.68 -3.58 -8.20
CA ALA A 200 17.21 -3.80 -9.54
C ALA A 200 16.75 -2.75 -10.56
N ARG A 201 15.81 -1.86 -10.19
CA ARG A 201 15.22 -0.84 -11.06
C ARG A 201 14.68 -1.44 -12.35
N GLU A 202 13.94 -2.53 -12.22
CA GLU A 202 13.36 -3.22 -13.37
C GLU A 202 12.33 -2.35 -14.12
N ASP A 203 11.97 -2.78 -15.32
CA ASP A 203 10.87 -2.17 -16.08
C ASP A 203 9.58 -2.13 -15.25
N ALA A 204 8.83 -1.04 -15.36
CA ALA A 204 7.55 -0.84 -14.66
C ALA A 204 6.57 -1.99 -14.87
N GLY A 205 6.52 -2.54 -16.08
CA GLY A 205 5.68 -3.70 -16.38
C GLY A 205 6.15 -4.99 -15.70
N ILE A 206 7.46 -5.19 -15.54
CA ILE A 206 8.04 -6.35 -14.85
C ILE A 206 7.76 -6.27 -13.35
N MET A 207 8.03 -5.12 -12.72
CA MET A 207 7.76 -4.89 -11.29
C MET A 207 6.29 -5.17 -10.95
N VAL A 208 5.37 -4.64 -11.75
CA VAL A 208 3.93 -4.85 -11.58
C VAL A 208 3.56 -6.32 -11.81
N GLN A 209 4.06 -6.96 -12.87
CA GLN A 209 3.74 -8.36 -13.14
C GLN A 209 4.14 -9.27 -11.98
N LYS A 210 5.32 -9.05 -11.40
CA LYS A 210 5.85 -9.78 -10.24
C LYS A 210 4.92 -9.67 -9.03
N LEU A 211 4.62 -8.45 -8.60
CA LEU A 211 3.67 -8.20 -7.50
C LEU A 211 2.31 -8.86 -7.76
N LEU A 212 1.73 -8.64 -8.94
CA LEU A 212 0.37 -9.11 -9.23
C LEU A 212 0.26 -10.64 -9.30
N ARG A 213 1.28 -11.32 -9.85
CA ARG A 213 1.35 -12.79 -9.82
C ARG A 213 1.46 -13.31 -8.38
N SER A 214 2.32 -12.67 -7.59
CA SER A 214 2.58 -13.03 -6.19
C SER A 214 1.33 -12.91 -5.29
N ILE A 215 0.43 -11.98 -5.58
CA ILE A 215 -0.85 -11.83 -4.84
C ILE A 215 -2.03 -12.57 -5.50
N GLY A 216 -1.77 -13.41 -6.50
CA GLY A 216 -2.77 -14.28 -7.12
C GLY A 216 -3.78 -13.55 -8.04
N VAL A 217 -3.38 -12.47 -8.70
CA VAL A 217 -4.19 -11.79 -9.72
C VAL A 217 -4.24 -12.64 -11.00
N SER A 218 -5.39 -12.67 -11.67
CA SER A 218 -5.55 -13.45 -12.91
C SER A 218 -4.68 -12.91 -14.06
N ASP A 219 -4.22 -13.78 -14.95
CA ASP A 219 -3.40 -13.38 -16.12
C ASP A 219 -4.09 -12.33 -17.00
N GLN A 220 -5.42 -12.37 -17.10
CA GLN A 220 -6.20 -11.37 -17.82
C GLN A 220 -6.04 -9.98 -17.19
N VAL A 221 -6.21 -9.87 -15.86
CA VAL A 221 -6.05 -8.60 -15.14
C VAL A 221 -4.59 -8.16 -15.13
N ILE A 222 -3.63 -9.09 -14.97
CA ILE A 222 -2.19 -8.80 -15.07
C ILE A 222 -1.89 -8.14 -16.41
N SER A 223 -2.37 -8.70 -17.53
CA SER A 223 -2.12 -8.14 -18.87
C SER A 223 -2.61 -6.69 -18.99
N ILE A 224 -3.82 -6.40 -18.50
CA ILE A 224 -4.41 -5.05 -18.50
C ILE A 224 -3.53 -4.08 -17.69
N VAL A 225 -3.21 -4.45 -16.45
CA VAL A 225 -2.54 -3.57 -15.50
C VAL A 225 -1.05 -3.37 -15.85
N VAL A 226 -0.37 -4.40 -16.36
CA VAL A 226 1.02 -4.30 -16.87
C VAL A 226 1.09 -3.38 -18.10
N ASN A 227 0.16 -3.51 -19.04
CA ASN A 227 0.11 -2.61 -20.20
C ASN A 227 -0.10 -1.17 -19.77
N ARG A 228 -0.94 -0.94 -18.76
CA ARG A 228 -1.11 0.39 -18.18
C ARG A 228 0.17 0.90 -17.53
N ALA A 229 0.87 0.09 -16.73
CA ALA A 229 2.12 0.48 -16.07
C ALA A 229 3.15 1.01 -17.08
N ARG A 230 3.30 0.32 -18.22
CA ARG A 230 4.19 0.75 -19.31
C ARG A 230 3.75 2.07 -19.96
N ARG A 231 2.44 2.28 -20.16
CA ARG A 231 1.90 3.56 -20.64
C ARG A 231 2.22 4.69 -19.66
N MET A 232 1.99 4.48 -18.36
CA MET A 232 2.29 5.47 -17.32
C MET A 232 3.78 5.79 -17.23
N ALA A 233 4.65 4.78 -17.38
CA ALA A 233 6.10 4.99 -17.44
C ALA A 233 6.51 5.88 -18.61
N THR A 234 5.89 5.69 -19.78
CA THR A 234 6.13 6.54 -20.97
C THR A 234 5.66 7.98 -20.72
N LEU A 235 4.48 8.17 -20.10
CA LEU A 235 3.97 9.49 -19.74
C LEU A 235 4.92 10.20 -18.76
N LYS A 236 5.39 9.50 -17.71
CA LYS A 236 6.33 10.03 -16.71
C LYS A 236 7.65 10.49 -17.35
N ALA A 237 8.17 9.73 -18.31
CA ALA A 237 9.40 10.08 -19.04
C ALA A 237 9.22 11.26 -20.02
N GLY A 238 8.00 11.52 -20.48
CA GLY A 238 7.70 12.67 -21.35
C GLY A 238 7.44 13.99 -20.61
N THR A 239 7.32 13.94 -19.28
CA THR A 239 7.08 15.11 -18.41
C THR A 239 8.35 15.65 -17.73
N THR A 240 9.52 15.04 -17.99
CA THR A 240 10.84 15.52 -17.54
C THR A 240 11.49 16.41 -18.58
#